data_AF-A7UXF2-F1
#
_entry.id   AF-A7UXF2-F1
#
_cell.length_a   1.000
_cell.length_b   1.000
_cell.length_c   1.000
_cell.angle_alpha   90.00
_cell.angle_beta   90.00
_cell.angle_gamma   90.00
#
_symmetry.space_group_name_H-M   'P 1'
#
loop_
_entity.id
_entity.type
_entity.pdbx_description
1 polymer ?
#
loop_
_entity_poly.entity_id
_entity_poly.type
_entity_poly.pdbx_seq_one_letter_code
_entity_poly.pdbx_strand_id
1 'polypeptide(L)'
;MAIALPDGRQLKVRPEPRDKVNSPEASSNHDTHHDLNDKTGVASNSPRSSPSSMTPSSLITAIHTLFTTLPSLPLSNPIWTLLEHVYRLPNPPPPRVRDPFRPMRIICVGFPRTGTESLAQALSHLGYSHVYHGWDIVYDPSDLCYSPGWVRLARKKFYPVPGDHSQSQPVIMRTDFEEFLGHCQAVTDAPASVFAAELIAAYPEAKVVLNMRRDEDKWQESLVKTIIRANESWGFWIAGWLDRECFWAWHVYERFLWPSLFRCVGGYGELGRVVRGGGGMWVWRDHCNMIRGLVPPDRLLEWYIEDGWGPLCQFLGKEIPDMSFPHANAAAGGWKAREEQCNKRWVERAFINLLFLILVGGLNSLVLFAWWWWWW
;
A
#
# COMPACT_ATOMS: atom_id res chain seq x y z
N MET A 1 -1.20 -10.43 -19.59
CA MET A 1 -1.86 -9.15 -19.93
C MET A 1 -1.08 -8.55 -21.08
N ALA A 2 -1.62 -8.60 -22.30
CA ALA A 2 -0.92 -8.14 -23.51
C ALA A 2 -1.01 -6.62 -23.62
N ILE A 3 0.14 -5.96 -23.77
CA ILE A 3 0.25 -4.51 -24.00
C ILE A 3 -0.03 -4.25 -25.48
N ALA A 4 -1.01 -3.40 -25.78
CA ALA A 4 -1.24 -2.93 -27.14
C ALA A 4 -0.17 -1.87 -27.49
N LEU A 5 0.60 -2.13 -28.56
CA LEU A 5 1.53 -1.17 -29.16
C LEU A 5 0.82 -0.33 -30.25
N PRO A 6 1.33 0.87 -30.59
CA PRO A 6 0.57 1.91 -31.31
C PRO A 6 0.36 1.69 -32.82
N ASP A 7 0.69 0.54 -33.39
CA ASP A 7 0.67 0.31 -34.86
C ASP A 7 -0.50 -0.57 -35.34
N GLY A 8 -1.25 -1.23 -34.45
CA GLY A 8 -2.43 -2.02 -34.88
C GLY A 8 -2.10 -3.36 -35.57
N ARG A 9 -0.84 -3.79 -35.63
CA ARG A 9 -0.50 -5.18 -35.99
C ARG A 9 -0.70 -6.13 -34.80
N GLN A 10 -1.60 -7.10 -34.97
CA GLN A 10 -1.80 -8.18 -33.99
C GLN A 10 -0.74 -9.29 -34.16
N LEU A 11 -0.16 -9.72 -33.04
CA LEU A 11 0.66 -10.93 -32.97
C LEU A 11 -0.24 -12.17 -33.18
N LYS A 12 0.05 -12.96 -34.22
CA LYS A 12 -0.59 -14.28 -34.44
C LYS A 12 -0.20 -15.22 -33.28
N VAL A 13 -1.14 -15.48 -32.38
CA VAL A 13 -0.99 -16.50 -31.33
C VAL A 13 -1.16 -17.88 -31.98
N ARG A 14 -0.16 -18.75 -31.81
CA ARG A 14 -0.20 -20.17 -32.22
C ARG A 14 -1.11 -20.94 -31.26
N PRO A 15 -2.03 -21.79 -31.72
CA PRO A 15 -2.92 -22.51 -30.81
C PRO A 15 -2.18 -23.68 -30.16
N GLU A 16 -2.28 -23.80 -28.83
CA GLU A 16 -1.88 -24.99 -28.09
C GLU A 16 -2.97 -26.08 -28.12
N PRO A 17 -2.61 -27.37 -27.97
CA PRO A 17 -3.50 -28.50 -28.22
C PRO A 17 -4.50 -28.73 -27.08
N ARG A 18 -5.71 -29.15 -27.45
CA ARG A 18 -6.78 -29.54 -26.53
C ARG A 18 -6.57 -30.98 -26.06
N ASP A 19 -6.43 -31.18 -24.76
CA ASP A 19 -6.63 -32.49 -24.14
C ASP A 19 -8.04 -32.62 -23.56
N LYS A 20 -8.68 -33.72 -23.94
CA LYS A 20 -10.03 -34.14 -23.58
C LYS A 20 -10.03 -34.74 -22.18
N VAL A 21 -10.98 -34.35 -21.33
CA VAL A 21 -11.44 -35.20 -20.22
C VAL A 21 -12.97 -35.18 -20.19
N ASN A 22 -13.52 -36.39 -20.19
CA ASN A 22 -14.92 -36.76 -20.33
C ASN A 22 -15.76 -36.41 -19.09
N SER A 23 -16.99 -35.95 -19.34
CA SER A 23 -18.12 -36.10 -18.42
C SER A 23 -18.73 -37.50 -18.55
N PRO A 24 -19.43 -37.98 -17.52
CA PRO A 24 -20.65 -38.74 -17.79
C PRO A 24 -21.88 -38.22 -17.04
N GLU A 25 -22.98 -38.53 -17.70
CA GLU A 25 -24.39 -38.15 -17.54
C GLU A 25 -25.06 -38.58 -16.23
N ALA A 26 -26.23 -37.96 -16.05
CA ALA A 26 -27.24 -38.25 -15.05
C ALA A 26 -27.92 -39.61 -15.24
N SER A 27 -28.42 -40.19 -14.15
CA SER A 27 -29.62 -41.03 -14.20
C SER A 27 -30.46 -40.88 -12.95
N SER A 28 -31.73 -40.55 -13.19
CA SER A 28 -32.87 -40.61 -12.28
C SER A 28 -33.02 -41.97 -11.60
N ASN A 29 -33.57 -41.97 -10.38
CA ASN A 29 -34.59 -42.94 -10.02
C ASN A 29 -35.57 -42.37 -8.98
N HIS A 30 -36.84 -42.55 -9.31
CA HIS A 30 -38.01 -42.44 -8.44
C HIS A 30 -37.87 -43.33 -7.20
N ASP A 31 -38.46 -42.91 -6.08
CA ASP A 31 -39.44 -43.74 -5.38
C ASP A 31 -40.34 -42.88 -4.48
N THR A 32 -41.64 -43.06 -4.71
CA THR A 32 -42.78 -42.52 -3.97
C THR A 32 -43.20 -43.48 -2.87
N HIS A 33 -43.65 -42.99 -1.71
CA HIS A 33 -44.80 -43.56 -0.99
C HIS A 33 -45.31 -42.62 0.13
N HIS A 34 -46.57 -42.21 -0.05
CA HIS A 34 -47.67 -41.98 0.92
C HIS A 34 -47.38 -41.87 2.43
N ASP A 35 -47.91 -40.84 3.11
CA ASP A 35 -49.29 -40.91 3.64
C ASP A 35 -49.85 -39.57 4.19
N LEU A 36 -51.18 -39.47 4.14
CA LEU A 36 -52.05 -38.36 4.55
C LEU A 36 -52.48 -38.52 6.03
N ASN A 37 -52.58 -37.42 6.81
CA ASN A 37 -53.88 -36.92 7.32
C ASN A 37 -53.80 -35.75 8.31
N ASP A 38 -54.61 -34.74 7.97
CA ASP A 38 -55.58 -33.95 8.76
C ASP A 38 -55.27 -33.27 10.11
N LYS A 39 -55.38 -31.93 10.05
CA LYS A 39 -56.07 -30.97 10.93
C LYS A 39 -56.17 -31.23 12.44
N THR A 40 -55.72 -30.23 13.22
CA THR A 40 -56.53 -29.49 14.21
C THR A 40 -55.74 -28.27 14.70
N GLY A 41 -56.41 -27.12 14.79
CA GLY A 41 -55.81 -25.88 15.28
C GLY A 41 -55.87 -25.79 16.80
N VAL A 42 -54.80 -25.29 17.41
CA VAL A 42 -54.81 -24.65 18.74
C VAL A 42 -53.77 -23.52 18.73
N ALA A 43 -54.24 -22.29 18.93
CA ALA A 43 -53.39 -21.16 19.25
C ALA A 43 -52.87 -21.30 20.69
N SER A 44 -51.56 -21.26 20.91
CA SER A 44 -51.00 -20.86 22.21
C SER A 44 -49.54 -20.40 22.10
N ASN A 45 -49.32 -19.16 22.53
CA ASN A 45 -48.13 -18.56 23.15
C ASN A 45 -46.75 -18.74 22.48
N SER A 46 -46.33 -17.68 21.79
CA SER A 46 -44.94 -17.37 21.50
C SER A 46 -44.16 -17.12 22.81
N PRO A 47 -43.02 -17.78 23.07
CA PRO A 47 -42.07 -17.29 24.05
C PRO A 47 -41.31 -16.11 23.45
N ARG A 48 -41.25 -15.00 24.19
CA ARG A 48 -40.37 -13.87 23.88
C ARG A 48 -38.94 -14.40 23.65
N SER A 49 -38.38 -14.11 22.48
CA SER A 49 -36.96 -14.29 22.22
C SER A 49 -36.15 -13.40 23.16
N SER A 50 -35.39 -14.02 24.05
CA SER A 50 -34.32 -13.38 24.81
C SER A 50 -33.25 -12.87 23.83
N PRO A 51 -32.63 -11.69 24.09
CA PRO A 51 -31.50 -11.24 23.30
C PRO A 51 -30.34 -12.22 23.56
N SER A 52 -29.88 -12.87 22.49
CA SER A 52 -28.79 -13.85 22.55
C SER A 52 -27.50 -13.15 23.00
N SER A 53 -27.08 -13.44 24.22
CA SER A 53 -25.72 -13.15 24.68
C SER A 53 -24.73 -13.91 23.78
N MET A 54 -23.79 -13.20 23.16
CA MET A 54 -22.72 -13.83 22.38
C MET A 54 -21.98 -14.86 23.23
N THR A 55 -21.95 -16.12 22.78
CA THR A 55 -21.21 -17.19 23.45
C THR A 55 -19.71 -16.97 23.27
N PRO A 56 -18.84 -17.47 24.18
CA PRO A 56 -17.38 -17.40 24.01
C PRO A 56 -16.90 -17.94 22.65
N SER A 57 -17.60 -18.95 22.11
CA SER A 57 -17.36 -19.47 20.76
C SER A 57 -17.62 -18.44 19.67
N SER A 58 -18.65 -17.60 19.78
CA SER A 58 -18.95 -16.53 18.81
C SER A 58 -17.93 -15.38 18.84
N LEU A 59 -17.38 -15.07 20.02
CA LEU A 59 -16.32 -14.07 20.17
C LEU A 59 -15.01 -14.57 19.55
N ILE A 60 -14.64 -15.83 19.78
CA ILE A 60 -13.46 -16.46 19.16
C ILE A 60 -13.63 -16.52 17.64
N THR A 61 -14.81 -16.89 17.13
CA THR A 61 -15.08 -16.88 15.68
C THR A 61 -15.04 -15.46 15.10
N ALA A 62 -15.56 -14.44 15.81
CA ALA A 62 -15.49 -13.05 15.37
C ALA A 62 -14.05 -12.53 15.33
N ILE A 63 -13.24 -12.86 16.34
CA ILE A 63 -11.80 -12.56 16.39
C ILE A 63 -11.10 -13.30 15.24
N HIS A 64 -11.32 -14.60 15.06
CA HIS A 64 -10.74 -15.35 13.95
C HIS A 64 -11.12 -14.72 12.59
N THR A 65 -12.39 -14.33 12.41
CA THR A 65 -12.89 -13.66 11.19
C THR A 65 -12.19 -12.31 10.95
N LEU A 66 -11.94 -11.53 12.00
CA LEU A 66 -11.23 -10.26 11.91
C LEU A 66 -9.74 -10.44 11.56
N PHE A 67 -9.14 -11.56 11.95
CA PHE A 67 -7.70 -11.83 11.77
C PHE A 67 -7.36 -12.60 10.50
N THR A 68 -8.26 -13.45 9.99
CA THR A 68 -8.00 -14.28 8.80
C THR A 68 -8.79 -13.82 7.57
N THR A 69 -10.08 -13.53 7.72
CA THR A 69 -10.95 -13.21 6.58
C THR A 69 -10.93 -11.73 6.21
N LEU A 70 -10.94 -10.81 7.18
CA LEU A 70 -10.95 -9.37 6.89
C LEU A 70 -9.72 -8.93 6.07
N PRO A 71 -8.48 -9.33 6.38
CA PRO A 71 -7.32 -8.99 5.55
C PRO A 71 -7.38 -9.61 4.15
N SER A 72 -8.03 -10.77 3.99
CA SER A 72 -8.16 -11.43 2.68
C SER A 72 -9.19 -10.78 1.75
N LEU A 73 -10.01 -9.84 2.24
CA LEU A 73 -10.99 -9.16 1.40
C LEU A 73 -10.30 -8.23 0.38
N PRO A 74 -10.76 -8.21 -0.89
CA PRO A 74 -10.26 -7.26 -1.88
C PRO A 74 -10.33 -5.82 -1.37
N LEU A 75 -9.36 -4.97 -1.71
CA LEU A 75 -9.38 -3.56 -1.31
C LEU A 75 -10.51 -2.74 -1.95
N SER A 76 -11.21 -3.30 -2.94
CA SER A 76 -12.47 -2.77 -3.46
C SER A 76 -13.68 -3.02 -2.54
N ASN A 77 -13.55 -3.87 -1.51
CA ASN A 77 -14.64 -4.16 -0.58
C ASN A 77 -15.00 -2.90 0.24
N PRO A 78 -16.30 -2.55 0.37
CA PRO A 78 -16.75 -1.37 1.11
C PRO A 78 -16.31 -1.30 2.57
N ILE A 79 -15.94 -2.43 3.19
CA ILE A 79 -15.42 -2.46 4.56
C ILE A 79 -14.17 -1.58 4.71
N TRP A 80 -13.33 -1.50 3.68
CA TRP A 80 -12.11 -0.68 3.73
C TRP A 80 -12.45 0.80 3.74
N THR A 81 -13.44 1.23 2.95
CA THR A 81 -13.96 2.60 3.00
C THR A 81 -14.60 2.92 4.35
N LEU A 82 -15.30 1.96 4.97
CA LEU A 82 -15.84 2.13 6.32
C LEU A 82 -14.71 2.31 7.34
N LEU A 83 -13.67 1.47 7.29
CA LEU A 83 -12.51 1.58 8.17
C LEU A 83 -11.76 2.91 7.97
N GLU A 84 -11.58 3.36 6.73
CA GLU A 84 -11.00 4.67 6.43
C GLU A 84 -11.81 5.82 7.06
N HIS A 85 -13.13 5.70 7.13
CA HIS A 85 -13.99 6.66 7.82
C HIS A 85 -13.82 6.59 9.35
N VAL A 86 -13.73 5.39 9.92
CA VAL A 86 -13.49 5.18 11.37
C VAL A 86 -12.13 5.76 11.78
N TYR A 87 -11.09 5.53 10.98
CA TYR A 87 -9.72 6.01 11.23
C TYR A 87 -9.43 7.38 10.64
N ARG A 88 -10.45 8.18 10.30
CA ARG A 88 -10.25 9.52 9.72
C ARG A 88 -9.32 10.37 10.60
N LEU A 89 -8.38 11.04 9.94
CA LEU A 89 -7.51 12.01 10.59
C LEU A 89 -8.35 13.25 10.97
N PRO A 90 -8.19 13.78 12.20
CA PRO A 90 -9.03 14.89 12.66
C PRO A 90 -8.76 16.19 11.89
N ASN A 91 -7.52 16.39 11.45
CA ASN A 91 -7.08 17.55 10.68
C ASN A 91 -6.39 17.05 9.41
N PRO A 92 -7.12 16.80 8.30
CA PRO A 92 -6.48 16.47 7.05
C PRO A 92 -5.66 17.68 6.58
N PRO A 93 -4.44 17.46 6.08
CA PRO A 93 -3.62 18.58 5.64
C PRO A 93 -4.22 19.30 4.44
N PRO A 94 -4.00 20.62 4.30
CA PRO A 94 -4.41 21.33 3.11
C PRO A 94 -3.67 20.78 1.88
N PRO A 95 -4.32 20.80 0.69
CA PRO A 95 -3.65 20.44 -0.55
C PRO A 95 -2.47 21.39 -0.77
N ARG A 96 -1.30 20.83 -1.09
CA ARG A 96 -0.15 21.64 -1.47
C ARG A 96 -0.40 22.23 -2.85
N VAL A 97 0.20 23.39 -3.10
CA VAL A 97 0.15 24.07 -4.40
C VAL A 97 1.58 24.22 -4.92
N ARG A 98 1.75 24.00 -6.23
CA ARG A 98 3.04 24.17 -6.89
C ARG A 98 3.45 25.63 -6.90
N ASP A 99 4.61 25.94 -6.33
CA ASP A 99 5.27 27.22 -6.56
C ASP A 99 5.84 27.23 -8.00
N PRO A 100 5.41 28.16 -8.88
CA PRO A 100 5.92 28.26 -10.25
C PRO A 100 7.44 28.45 -10.33
N PHE A 101 8.06 29.04 -9.31
CA PHE A 101 9.51 29.24 -9.25
C PHE A 101 10.27 28.01 -8.76
N ARG A 102 9.56 26.99 -8.24
CA ARG A 102 10.13 25.72 -7.76
C ARG A 102 9.46 24.53 -8.43
N PRO A 103 9.59 24.39 -9.77
CA PRO A 103 9.00 23.26 -10.47
C PRO A 103 9.67 21.95 -10.07
N MET A 104 8.99 20.83 -10.29
CA MET A 104 9.60 19.50 -10.23
C MET A 104 10.76 19.44 -11.23
N ARG A 105 11.96 19.13 -10.74
CA ARG A 105 13.19 19.07 -11.53
C ARG A 105 13.66 17.63 -11.71
N ILE A 106 13.60 16.80 -10.67
CA ILE A 106 14.22 15.46 -10.67
C ILE A 106 13.23 14.39 -10.21
N ILE A 107 13.12 13.30 -10.95
CA ILE A 107 12.31 12.13 -10.58
C ILE A 107 13.23 10.92 -10.46
N CYS A 108 13.38 10.37 -9.25
CA CYS A 108 14.24 9.21 -9.01
C CYS A 108 13.38 7.95 -8.88
N VAL A 109 13.26 7.21 -9.98
CA VAL A 109 12.27 6.12 -10.16
C VAL A 109 12.76 4.75 -9.69
N GLY A 110 13.95 4.67 -9.09
CA GLY A 110 14.47 3.42 -8.55
C GLY A 110 13.60 2.86 -7.42
N PHE A 111 13.59 1.54 -7.30
CA PHE A 111 12.84 0.84 -6.26
C PHE A 111 13.33 1.22 -4.86
N PRO A 112 12.50 1.02 -3.82
CA PRO A 112 13.01 1.13 -2.47
C PRO A 112 14.21 0.19 -2.28
N ARG A 113 15.11 0.59 -1.38
CA ARG A 113 16.37 -0.11 -1.07
C ARG A 113 17.45 -0.02 -2.16
N THR A 114 17.29 0.79 -3.22
CA THR A 114 18.37 1.10 -4.19
C THR A 114 19.08 2.44 -3.90
N GLY A 115 19.24 2.78 -2.61
CA GLY A 115 19.93 4.01 -2.20
C GLY A 115 19.07 5.27 -2.24
N THR A 116 17.74 5.14 -2.24
CA THR A 116 16.76 6.23 -2.36
C THR A 116 16.97 7.34 -1.33
N GLU A 117 17.20 7.01 -0.07
CA GLU A 117 17.43 8.00 1.00
C GLU A 117 18.78 8.74 0.83
N SER A 118 19.83 8.02 0.43
CA SER A 118 21.14 8.62 0.17
C SER A 118 21.10 9.56 -1.03
N LEU A 119 20.35 9.17 -2.07
CA LEU A 119 20.08 10.02 -3.23
C LEU A 119 19.23 11.24 -2.84
N ALA A 120 18.23 11.09 -1.96
CA ALA A 120 17.44 12.21 -1.47
C ALA A 120 18.31 13.24 -0.75
N GLN A 121 19.19 12.80 0.16
CA GLN A 121 20.15 13.66 0.84
C GLN A 121 21.14 14.31 -0.14
N ALA A 122 21.64 13.56 -1.13
CA ALA A 122 22.54 14.08 -2.14
C ALA A 122 21.89 15.23 -2.94
N LEU A 123 20.64 15.05 -3.36
CA LEU A 123 19.87 16.11 -4.03
C LEU A 123 19.64 17.32 -3.11
N SER A 124 19.37 17.12 -1.83
CA SER A 124 19.28 18.24 -0.88
C SER A 124 20.60 19.02 -0.80
N HIS A 125 21.75 18.35 -0.74
CA HIS A 125 23.07 19.00 -0.76
C HIS A 125 23.36 19.75 -2.07
N LEU A 126 22.79 19.33 -3.21
CA LEU A 126 22.89 20.03 -4.49
C LEU A 126 21.96 21.26 -4.62
N GLY A 127 21.22 21.58 -3.55
CA GLY A 127 20.41 22.79 -3.44
C GLY A 127 18.96 22.64 -3.92
N TYR A 128 18.44 21.42 -4.05
CA TYR A 128 17.02 21.22 -4.31
C TYR A 128 16.21 21.47 -3.04
N SER A 129 15.34 22.49 -3.08
CA SER A 129 14.67 23.09 -1.91
C SER A 129 13.81 22.12 -1.08
N HIS A 130 13.34 21.03 -1.67
CA HIS A 130 12.80 19.88 -0.94
C HIS A 130 12.81 18.63 -1.83
N VAL A 131 13.22 17.50 -1.27
CA VAL A 131 13.29 16.21 -1.94
C VAL A 131 12.36 15.25 -1.22
N TYR A 132 11.23 14.94 -1.84
CA TYR A 132 10.22 14.08 -1.26
C TYR A 132 10.68 12.61 -1.31
N HIS A 133 10.56 11.91 -0.19
CA HIS A 133 10.91 10.52 0.00
C HIS A 133 9.68 9.73 0.48
N GLY A 134 9.73 8.41 0.43
CA GLY A 134 8.66 7.57 1.00
C GLY A 134 8.45 7.83 2.50
N TRP A 135 9.48 8.28 3.20
CA TRP A 135 9.37 8.64 4.61
C TRP A 135 8.37 9.78 4.84
N ASP A 136 8.29 10.75 3.92
CA ASP A 136 7.34 11.87 4.01
C ASP A 136 5.87 11.45 3.87
N ILE A 137 5.57 10.22 3.39
CA ILE A 137 4.19 9.71 3.34
C ILE A 137 3.63 9.46 4.74
N VAL A 138 4.47 8.96 5.66
CA VAL A 138 4.06 8.41 6.96
C VAL A 138 4.69 9.09 8.16
N TYR A 139 5.82 9.76 7.98
CA TYR A 139 6.58 10.41 9.04
C TYR A 139 6.58 11.95 8.93
N ASP A 140 5.76 12.52 8.05
CA ASP A 140 5.36 13.91 8.18
C ASP A 140 4.68 14.12 9.56
N PRO A 141 4.75 15.34 10.13
CA PRO A 141 4.03 15.69 11.36
C PRO A 141 2.57 15.23 11.32
N SER A 142 1.96 14.95 12.48
CA SER A 142 0.62 14.34 12.56
C SER A 142 -0.49 15.17 11.89
N ASP A 143 -0.31 16.49 11.87
CA ASP A 143 -1.15 17.49 11.19
C ASP A 143 -0.89 17.59 9.68
N LEU A 144 0.14 16.88 9.19
CA LEU A 144 0.59 16.85 7.80
C LEU A 144 0.61 15.43 7.21
N CYS A 145 -0.17 14.48 7.74
CA CYS A 145 -0.19 13.11 7.20
C CYS A 145 -0.99 13.02 5.88
N TYR A 146 -0.26 12.90 4.76
CA TYR A 146 -0.83 12.76 3.40
C TYR A 146 -1.11 11.32 2.97
N SER A 147 -0.87 10.32 3.85
CA SER A 147 -1.15 8.90 3.58
C SER A 147 -2.54 8.63 2.96
N PRO A 148 -3.65 9.26 3.44
CA PRO A 148 -4.96 9.08 2.80
C PRO A 148 -5.01 9.50 1.33
N GLY A 149 -4.30 10.56 0.95
CA GLY A 149 -4.25 11.02 -0.43
C GLY A 149 -3.48 10.08 -1.35
N TRP A 150 -2.36 9.53 -0.88
CA TRP A 150 -1.63 8.48 -1.58
C TRP A 150 -2.48 7.21 -1.77
N VAL A 151 -3.31 6.83 -0.78
CA VAL A 151 -4.28 5.73 -0.91
C VAL A 151 -5.32 6.03 -1.98
N ARG A 152 -5.88 7.25 -2.03
CA ARG A 152 -6.82 7.66 -3.09
C ARG A 152 -6.18 7.56 -4.47
N LEU A 153 -4.93 8.02 -4.61
CA LEU A 153 -4.21 7.97 -5.88
C LEU A 153 -3.87 6.54 -6.31
N ALA A 154 -3.46 5.69 -5.36
CA ALA A 154 -3.24 4.27 -5.61
C ALA A 154 -4.54 3.55 -6.02
N ARG A 155 -5.66 3.88 -5.38
CA ARG A 155 -6.99 3.38 -5.77
C ARG A 155 -7.32 3.78 -7.20
N LYS A 156 -7.11 5.06 -7.56
CA LYS A 156 -7.31 5.59 -8.92
C LYS A 156 -6.45 4.88 -9.97
N LYS A 157 -5.21 4.49 -9.63
CA LYS A 157 -4.28 3.82 -10.55
C LYS A 157 -4.57 2.34 -10.77
N PHE A 158 -4.75 1.60 -9.68
CA PHE A 158 -4.67 0.13 -9.69
C PHE A 158 -6.02 -0.56 -9.60
N TYR A 159 -7.09 0.15 -9.25
CA TYR A 159 -8.40 -0.43 -9.01
C TYR A 159 -9.43 0.18 -9.96
N PRO A 160 -10.28 -0.64 -10.58
CA PRO A 160 -11.34 -0.14 -11.46
C PRO A 160 -12.32 0.74 -10.67
N VAL A 161 -12.84 1.77 -11.32
CA VAL A 161 -13.90 2.61 -10.75
C VAL A 161 -15.21 1.81 -10.73
N PRO A 162 -15.86 1.62 -9.56
CA PRO A 162 -17.13 0.90 -9.50
C PRO A 162 -18.19 1.57 -10.40
N GLY A 163 -18.77 0.81 -11.33
CA GLY A 163 -19.78 1.31 -12.27
C GLY A 163 -19.22 1.93 -13.55
N ASP A 164 -17.91 2.05 -13.69
CA ASP A 164 -17.26 2.42 -14.96
C ASP A 164 -16.91 1.13 -15.73
N HIS A 165 -17.61 0.93 -16.85
CA HIS A 165 -17.36 -0.18 -17.77
C HIS A 165 -16.42 0.21 -18.92
N SER A 166 -15.92 1.45 -18.95
CA SER A 166 -14.88 1.81 -19.89
C SER A 166 -13.60 1.03 -19.56
N GLN A 167 -12.93 0.49 -20.57
CA GLN A 167 -11.62 -0.18 -20.37
C GLN A 167 -10.50 0.84 -20.11
N SER A 168 -10.83 2.12 -19.93
CA SER A 168 -9.90 3.22 -19.81
C SER A 168 -9.63 3.49 -18.34
N GLN A 169 -8.42 3.18 -17.87
CA GLN A 169 -8.00 3.57 -16.52
C GLN A 169 -8.04 5.11 -16.39
N PRO A 170 -8.44 5.66 -15.22
CA PRO A 170 -8.47 7.09 -15.01
C PRO A 170 -7.07 7.70 -15.19
N VAL A 171 -6.96 8.74 -16.01
CA VAL A 171 -5.69 9.44 -16.23
C VAL A 171 -5.27 10.15 -14.93
N ILE A 172 -4.07 9.83 -14.44
CA ILE A 172 -3.42 10.57 -13.37
C ILE A 172 -2.70 11.76 -13.99
N MET A 173 -3.04 12.96 -13.53
CA MET A 173 -2.55 14.22 -14.05
C MET A 173 -1.57 14.87 -13.08
N ARG A 174 -0.84 15.89 -13.56
CA ARG A 174 0.05 16.71 -12.74
C ARG A 174 -0.62 17.26 -11.48
N THR A 175 -1.87 17.70 -11.59
CA THR A 175 -2.65 18.26 -10.47
C THR A 175 -2.90 17.25 -9.34
N ASP A 176 -3.03 15.95 -9.67
CA ASP A 176 -3.16 14.90 -8.66
C ASP A 176 -1.88 14.78 -7.81
N PHE A 177 -0.71 14.99 -8.42
CA PHE A 177 0.58 14.96 -7.71
C PHE A 177 0.86 16.25 -6.93
N GLU A 178 0.36 17.39 -7.38
CA GLU A 178 0.63 18.69 -6.74
C GLU A 178 0.07 18.78 -5.32
N GLU A 179 -1.03 18.07 -5.02
CA GLU A 179 -1.58 17.93 -3.67
C GLU A 179 -0.51 17.52 -2.64
N PHE A 180 0.44 16.66 -3.06
CA PHE A 180 1.48 16.09 -2.21
C PHE A 180 2.85 16.70 -2.47
N LEU A 181 3.18 16.90 -3.74
CA LEU A 181 4.52 17.21 -4.23
C LEU A 181 4.70 18.70 -4.59
N GLY A 182 3.68 19.55 -4.43
CA GLY A 182 3.67 20.94 -4.90
C GLY A 182 4.88 21.77 -4.42
N HIS A 183 5.34 21.54 -3.20
CA HIS A 183 6.51 22.20 -2.63
C HIS A 183 7.88 21.54 -2.95
N CYS A 184 7.91 20.39 -3.64
CA CYS A 184 9.11 19.58 -3.85
C CYS A 184 9.73 19.81 -5.22
N GLN A 185 11.06 19.89 -5.30
CA GLN A 185 11.78 19.94 -6.58
C GLN A 185 12.31 18.57 -7.02
N ALA A 186 12.28 17.59 -6.13
CA ALA A 186 12.61 16.22 -6.47
C ALA A 186 11.74 15.23 -5.70
N VAL A 187 11.64 14.02 -6.24
CA VAL A 187 10.90 12.91 -5.63
C VAL A 187 11.67 11.61 -5.79
N THR A 188 11.63 10.76 -4.77
CA THR A 188 12.37 9.50 -4.64
C THR A 188 11.47 8.42 -4.02
N ASP A 189 11.93 7.16 -4.05
CA ASP A 189 11.35 6.04 -3.27
C ASP A 189 9.90 5.69 -3.66
N ALA A 190 9.02 5.35 -2.71
CA ALA A 190 7.66 4.84 -2.99
C ALA A 190 6.84 5.72 -3.95
N PRO A 191 6.73 7.05 -3.74
CA PRO A 191 6.06 7.96 -4.66
C PRO A 191 6.57 7.82 -6.10
N ALA A 192 7.89 7.82 -6.28
CA ALA A 192 8.52 7.83 -7.59
C ALA A 192 8.53 6.47 -8.28
N SER A 193 8.69 5.39 -7.51
CA SER A 193 8.74 4.02 -8.04
C SER A 193 7.35 3.48 -8.37
N VAL A 194 6.37 3.69 -7.49
CA VAL A 194 4.99 3.22 -7.69
C VAL A 194 4.30 3.96 -8.82
N PHE A 195 4.55 5.27 -8.97
CA PHE A 195 3.90 6.13 -9.96
C PHE A 195 4.88 6.60 -11.06
N ALA A 196 5.90 5.80 -11.37
CA ALA A 196 6.99 6.23 -12.26
C ALA A 196 6.49 6.70 -13.64
N ALA A 197 5.66 5.90 -14.31
CA ALA A 197 5.15 6.24 -15.63
C ALA A 197 4.31 7.52 -15.62
N GLU A 198 3.45 7.69 -14.62
CA GLU A 198 2.57 8.84 -14.46
C GLU A 198 3.35 10.10 -14.10
N LEU A 199 4.37 10.01 -13.23
CA LEU A 199 5.23 11.13 -12.88
C LEU A 199 6.09 11.59 -14.06
N ILE A 200 6.65 10.63 -14.82
CA ILE A 200 7.44 10.93 -16.04
C ILE A 200 6.56 11.64 -17.07
N ALA A 201 5.32 11.20 -17.26
CA ALA A 201 4.38 11.83 -18.16
C ALA A 201 3.92 13.21 -17.66
N ALA A 202 3.67 13.35 -16.36
CA ALA A 202 3.19 14.58 -15.75
C ALA A 202 4.24 15.70 -15.73
N TYR A 203 5.52 15.37 -15.67
CA TYR A 203 6.63 16.33 -15.60
C TYR A 203 7.67 16.07 -16.70
N PRO A 204 7.35 16.37 -17.97
CA PRO A 204 8.23 16.08 -19.10
C PRO A 204 9.56 16.86 -19.06
N GLU A 205 9.58 17.99 -18.36
CA GLU A 205 10.75 18.85 -18.17
C GLU A 205 11.74 18.30 -17.12
N ALA A 206 11.30 17.33 -16.30
CA ALA A 206 12.10 16.83 -15.20
C ALA A 206 13.08 15.77 -15.69
N LYS A 207 14.32 15.83 -15.20
CA LYS A 207 15.33 14.78 -15.40
C LYS A 207 14.92 13.54 -14.61
N VAL A 208 15.19 12.36 -15.16
CA VAL A 208 14.85 11.08 -14.54
C VAL A 208 16.13 10.34 -14.15
N VAL A 209 16.18 9.86 -12.92
CA VAL A 209 17.27 9.03 -12.41
C VAL A 209 16.71 7.63 -12.12
N LEU A 210 17.19 6.63 -12.84
CA LEU A 210 16.95 5.23 -12.53
C LEU A 210 18.05 4.74 -11.58
N ASN A 211 17.81 4.89 -10.28
CA ASN A 211 18.77 4.49 -9.25
C ASN A 211 18.69 3.00 -8.91
N MET A 212 19.84 2.32 -8.92
CA MET A 212 19.97 0.86 -8.82
C MET A 212 21.10 0.45 -7.85
N ARG A 213 21.24 -0.86 -7.63
CA ARG A 213 22.39 -1.49 -6.98
C ARG A 213 23.02 -2.48 -7.94
N ARG A 214 24.35 -2.53 -7.98
CA ARG A 214 25.07 -3.47 -8.86
C ARG A 214 24.85 -4.92 -8.43
N ASP A 215 24.83 -5.13 -7.11
CA ASP A 215 24.58 -6.43 -6.51
C ASP A 215 23.07 -6.60 -6.28
N GLU A 216 22.42 -7.26 -7.25
CA GLU A 216 20.97 -7.49 -7.26
C GLU A 216 20.54 -8.39 -6.09
N ASP A 217 21.35 -9.40 -5.74
CA ASP A 217 21.07 -10.33 -4.64
C ASP A 217 21.09 -9.58 -3.30
N LYS A 218 22.09 -8.72 -3.06
CA LYS A 218 22.12 -7.86 -1.87
C LYS A 218 20.96 -6.86 -1.83
N TRP A 219 20.49 -6.40 -2.99
CA TRP A 219 19.28 -5.58 -3.04
C TRP A 219 18.05 -6.40 -2.60
N GLN A 220 17.87 -7.61 -3.12
CA GLN A 220 16.76 -8.48 -2.72
C GLN A 220 16.81 -8.85 -1.23
N GLU A 221 18.01 -9.14 -0.69
CA GLU A 221 18.16 -9.36 0.75
C GLU A 221 17.75 -8.14 1.58
N SER A 222 18.16 -6.94 1.15
CA SER A 222 17.79 -5.68 1.82
C SER A 222 16.28 -5.43 1.78
N LEU A 223 15.64 -5.74 0.65
CA LEU A 223 14.20 -5.67 0.46
C LEU A 223 13.48 -6.61 1.43
N VAL A 224 13.92 -7.86 1.54
CA VAL A 224 13.36 -8.85 2.47
C VAL A 224 13.56 -8.43 3.93
N LYS A 225 14.78 -8.02 4.30
CA LYS A 225 15.14 -7.63 5.68
C LYS A 225 14.38 -6.39 6.17
N THR A 226 13.93 -5.53 5.26
CA THR A 226 13.29 -4.24 5.60
C THR A 226 11.79 -4.27 5.32
N ILE A 227 11.38 -4.35 4.05
CA ILE A 227 9.98 -4.20 3.64
C ILE A 227 9.17 -5.43 4.03
N ILE A 228 9.67 -6.63 3.70
CA ILE A 228 8.92 -7.85 4.01
C ILE A 228 8.87 -8.10 5.52
N ARG A 229 9.94 -7.78 6.24
CA ARG A 229 9.92 -7.83 7.71
C ARG A 229 8.89 -6.88 8.32
N ALA A 230 8.70 -5.68 7.76
CA ALA A 230 7.65 -4.76 8.22
C ALA A 230 6.25 -5.28 7.88
N ASN A 231 6.05 -5.79 6.66
CA ASN A 231 4.80 -6.40 6.18
C ASN A 231 4.35 -7.60 7.05
N GLU A 232 5.29 -8.38 7.56
CA GLU A 232 5.04 -9.55 8.41
C GLU A 232 5.10 -9.22 9.92
N SER A 233 5.30 -7.94 10.27
CA SER A 233 5.39 -7.52 11.67
C SER A 233 4.03 -7.51 12.33
N TRP A 234 3.79 -8.49 13.20
CA TRP A 234 2.53 -8.59 13.94
C TRP A 234 2.32 -7.41 14.89
N GLY A 235 3.40 -6.90 15.49
CA GLY A 235 3.32 -5.70 16.34
C GLY A 235 2.87 -4.46 15.57
N PHE A 236 3.41 -4.25 14.36
CA PHE A 236 3.00 -3.13 13.50
C PHE A 236 1.56 -3.30 13.02
N TRP A 237 1.17 -4.52 12.68
CA TRP A 237 -0.22 -4.85 12.31
C TRP A 237 -1.19 -4.56 13.46
N ILE A 238 -0.92 -5.05 14.68
CA ILE A 238 -1.75 -4.79 15.88
C ILE A 238 -1.83 -3.30 16.19
N ALA A 239 -0.68 -2.60 16.18
CA ALA A 239 -0.64 -1.16 16.41
C ALA A 239 -1.48 -0.40 15.38
N GLY A 240 -1.51 -0.85 14.12
CA GLY A 240 -2.36 -0.30 13.07
C GLY A 240 -3.87 -0.46 13.31
N TRP A 241 -4.31 -1.37 14.19
CA TRP A 241 -5.71 -1.47 14.62
C TRP A 241 -6.01 -0.67 15.89
N LEU A 242 -5.00 -0.18 16.58
CA LEU A 242 -5.15 0.51 17.87
C LEU A 242 -4.82 2.00 17.77
N ASP A 243 -4.08 2.44 16.76
CA ASP A 243 -3.76 3.84 16.51
C ASP A 243 -4.09 4.25 15.08
N ARG A 244 -4.68 5.44 14.92
CA ARG A 244 -5.15 5.92 13.61
C ARG A 244 -4.03 6.32 12.65
N GLU A 245 -2.91 6.84 13.14
CA GLU A 245 -1.81 7.20 12.25
C GLU A 245 -1.08 5.94 11.80
N CYS A 246 -0.88 5.01 12.74
CA CYS A 246 -0.36 3.68 12.45
C CYS A 246 -1.26 2.91 11.48
N PHE A 247 -2.60 3.04 11.61
CA PHE A 247 -3.55 2.50 10.63
C PHE A 247 -3.23 3.01 9.24
N TRP A 248 -3.12 4.33 9.05
CA TRP A 248 -2.85 4.92 7.73
C TRP A 248 -1.46 4.56 7.20
N ALA A 249 -0.45 4.49 8.06
CA ALA A 249 0.89 4.05 7.68
C ALA A 249 0.91 2.61 7.18
N TRP A 250 0.25 1.69 7.88
CA TRP A 250 0.06 0.31 7.41
C TRP A 250 -0.77 0.29 6.12
N HIS A 251 -1.87 1.04 6.09
CA HIS A 251 -2.85 1.00 5.00
C HIS A 251 -2.23 1.48 3.69
N VAL A 252 -1.51 2.61 3.71
CA VAL A 252 -0.86 3.14 2.50
C VAL A 252 0.22 2.19 2.00
N TYR A 253 1.08 1.65 2.87
CA TYR A 253 2.22 0.85 2.42
C TYR A 253 1.88 -0.62 2.19
N GLU A 254 1.36 -1.27 3.22
CA GLU A 254 1.25 -2.73 3.27
C GLU A 254 0.00 -3.25 2.57
N ARG A 255 -0.98 -2.39 2.31
CA ARG A 255 -2.18 -2.74 1.53
C ARG A 255 -2.17 -2.14 0.13
N PHE A 256 -1.74 -0.89 -0.03
CA PHE A 256 -1.80 -0.21 -1.32
C PHE A 256 -0.46 -0.21 -2.07
N LEU A 257 0.57 0.48 -1.58
CA LEU A 257 1.75 0.80 -2.39
C LEU A 257 2.63 -0.42 -2.67
N TRP A 258 3.07 -1.16 -1.65
CA TRP A 258 3.98 -2.31 -1.85
C TRP A 258 3.33 -3.45 -2.62
N PRO A 259 2.11 -3.90 -2.29
CA PRO A 259 1.47 -4.94 -3.08
C PRO A 259 1.26 -4.53 -4.54
N SER A 260 0.92 -3.26 -4.79
CA SER A 260 0.75 -2.76 -6.16
C SER A 260 2.07 -2.67 -6.93
N LEU A 261 3.14 -2.18 -6.29
CA LEU A 261 4.48 -2.11 -6.89
C LEU A 261 4.95 -3.50 -7.35
N PHE A 262 4.77 -4.50 -6.50
CA PHE A 262 5.19 -5.89 -6.75
C PHE A 262 4.13 -6.73 -7.47
N ARG A 263 3.08 -6.09 -8.02
CA ARG A 263 2.02 -6.73 -8.83
C ARG A 263 1.29 -7.88 -8.13
N CYS A 264 1.13 -7.80 -6.81
CA CYS A 264 0.36 -8.75 -6.00
C CYS A 264 -0.93 -8.12 -5.44
N VAL A 265 -1.61 -7.32 -6.26
CA VAL A 265 -2.90 -6.71 -5.93
C VAL A 265 -3.94 -7.80 -5.66
N GLY A 266 -4.58 -7.78 -4.48
CA GLY A 266 -5.75 -8.61 -4.16
C GLY A 266 -5.56 -9.77 -3.20
N GLY A 267 -4.40 -9.96 -2.58
CA GLY A 267 -4.20 -10.99 -1.55
C GLY A 267 -3.30 -10.53 -0.40
N TYR A 268 -3.83 -10.44 0.81
CA TYR A 268 -3.02 -10.25 2.01
C TYR A 268 -2.08 -11.45 2.22
N GLY A 269 -0.82 -11.18 2.56
CA GLY A 269 0.21 -12.22 2.73
C GLY A 269 0.93 -12.64 1.43
N GLU A 270 0.49 -12.15 0.27
CA GLU A 270 1.11 -12.51 -1.02
C GLU A 270 2.45 -11.79 -1.27
N LEU A 271 2.63 -10.60 -0.71
CA LEU A 271 3.82 -9.78 -0.94
C LEU A 271 5.12 -10.51 -0.55
N GLY A 272 5.17 -11.07 0.66
CA GLY A 272 6.33 -11.84 1.13
C GLY A 272 6.61 -13.06 0.25
N ARG A 273 5.56 -13.80 -0.14
CA ARG A 273 5.64 -14.98 -1.01
C ARG A 273 6.21 -14.62 -2.39
N VAL A 274 5.66 -13.58 -3.04
CA VAL A 274 6.07 -13.12 -4.37
C VAL A 274 7.50 -12.58 -4.36
N VAL A 275 7.86 -11.76 -3.39
CA VAL A 275 9.19 -11.16 -3.31
C VAL A 275 10.26 -12.21 -3.04
N ARG A 276 10.02 -13.16 -2.12
CA ARG A 276 10.97 -14.26 -1.84
C ARG A 276 11.05 -15.27 -2.98
N GLY A 277 9.94 -15.53 -3.67
CA GLY A 277 9.85 -16.49 -4.79
C GLY A 277 10.46 -16.01 -6.12
N GLY A 278 11.26 -14.94 -6.12
CA GLY A 278 11.90 -14.38 -7.32
C GLY A 278 11.04 -13.39 -8.11
N GLY A 279 9.75 -13.23 -7.77
CA GLY A 279 8.87 -12.25 -8.38
C GLY A 279 9.34 -10.81 -8.17
N GLY A 280 9.93 -10.51 -7.00
CA GLY A 280 10.50 -9.20 -6.71
C GLY A 280 11.59 -8.77 -7.71
N MET A 281 12.50 -9.70 -8.04
CA MET A 281 13.57 -9.48 -9.02
C MET A 281 13.02 -9.28 -10.43
N TRP A 282 12.06 -10.13 -10.83
CA TRP A 282 11.42 -10.01 -12.13
C TRP A 282 10.72 -8.65 -12.30
N VAL A 283 9.93 -8.23 -11.30
CA VAL A 283 9.24 -6.94 -11.33
C VAL A 283 10.21 -5.77 -11.38
N TRP A 284 11.33 -5.83 -10.65
CA TRP A 284 12.34 -4.78 -10.67
C TRP A 284 13.04 -4.66 -12.03
N ARG A 285 13.43 -5.78 -12.65
CA ARG A 285 14.03 -5.78 -14.00
C ARG A 285 13.04 -5.27 -15.06
N ASP A 286 11.79 -5.68 -14.98
CA ASP A 286 10.74 -5.21 -15.87
C ASP A 286 10.49 -3.71 -15.71
N HIS A 287 10.51 -3.20 -14.48
CA HIS A 287 10.47 -1.76 -14.20
C HIS A 287 11.64 -1.02 -14.84
N CYS A 288 12.88 -1.52 -14.69
CA CYS A 288 14.04 -0.89 -15.31
C CYS A 288 13.90 -0.80 -16.84
N ASN A 289 13.41 -1.86 -17.48
CA ASN A 289 13.16 -1.89 -18.92
C ASN A 289 12.04 -0.92 -19.34
N MET A 290 10.96 -0.85 -18.55
CA MET A 290 9.89 0.12 -18.77
C MET A 290 10.44 1.55 -18.73
N ILE A 291 11.28 1.90 -17.76
CA ILE A 291 11.86 3.25 -17.65
C ILE A 291 12.77 3.57 -18.84
N ARG A 292 13.62 2.63 -19.26
CA ARG A 292 14.45 2.80 -20.47
C ARG A 292 13.63 3.03 -21.74
N GLY A 293 12.44 2.43 -21.83
CA GLY A 293 11.53 2.65 -22.95
C GLY A 293 10.73 3.95 -22.88
N LEU A 294 10.44 4.45 -21.68
CA LEU A 294 9.62 5.65 -21.46
C LEU A 294 10.41 6.97 -21.50
N VAL A 295 11.70 6.94 -21.22
CA VAL A 295 12.51 8.15 -21.03
C VAL A 295 13.58 8.27 -22.12
N PRO A 296 13.61 9.38 -22.86
CA PRO A 296 14.69 9.66 -23.81
C PRO A 296 16.09 9.63 -23.13
N PRO A 297 17.14 9.13 -23.80
CA PRO A 297 18.47 8.98 -23.21
C PRO A 297 19.09 10.27 -22.64
N ASP A 298 18.80 11.43 -23.23
CA ASP A 298 19.28 12.74 -22.78
C ASP A 298 18.63 13.20 -21.45
N ARG A 299 17.47 12.62 -21.11
CA ARG A 299 16.73 12.89 -19.87
C ARG A 299 16.85 11.75 -18.85
N LEU A 300 17.54 10.67 -19.17
CA LEU A 300 17.69 9.49 -18.30
C LEU A 300 19.13 9.34 -17.82
N LEU A 301 19.30 9.26 -16.50
CA LEU A 301 20.52 8.76 -15.89
C LEU A 301 20.24 7.39 -15.27
N GLU A 302 20.91 6.36 -15.78
CA GLU A 302 21.09 5.11 -15.04
C GLU A 302 22.22 5.29 -14.03
N TRP A 303 21.91 5.15 -12.75
CA TRP A 303 22.85 5.44 -11.68
C TRP A 303 22.84 4.30 -10.66
N TYR A 304 24.02 3.86 -10.25
CA TYR A 304 24.18 2.91 -9.17
C TYR A 304 24.59 3.66 -7.91
N ILE A 305 24.13 3.20 -6.74
CA ILE A 305 24.54 3.82 -5.45
C ILE A 305 26.06 3.87 -5.28
N GLU A 306 26.76 2.91 -5.89
CA GLU A 306 28.22 2.83 -5.93
C GLU A 306 28.89 3.91 -6.80
N ASP A 307 28.16 4.58 -7.69
CA ASP A 307 28.70 5.61 -8.60
C ASP A 307 28.93 6.95 -7.89
N GLY A 308 28.21 7.21 -6.78
CA GLY A 308 28.36 8.42 -5.99
C GLY A 308 28.10 9.73 -6.78
N TRP A 309 28.90 10.75 -6.51
CA TRP A 309 28.69 12.10 -7.04
C TRP A 309 28.91 12.26 -8.53
N GLY A 310 29.92 11.59 -9.11
CA GLY A 310 30.44 11.93 -10.44
C GLY A 310 29.37 11.97 -11.54
N PRO A 311 28.76 10.82 -11.88
CA PRO A 311 27.73 10.77 -12.90
C PRO A 311 26.48 11.59 -12.55
N LEU A 312 26.11 11.64 -11.26
CA LEU A 312 24.97 12.42 -10.79
C LEU A 312 25.16 13.93 -11.03
N CYS A 313 26.27 14.50 -10.56
CA CYS A 313 26.57 15.92 -10.71
C CYS A 313 26.73 16.30 -12.19
N GLN A 314 27.41 15.47 -12.99
CA GLN A 314 27.54 15.69 -14.43
C GLN A 314 26.17 15.74 -15.12
N PHE A 315 25.32 14.74 -14.86
CA PHE A 315 23.99 14.68 -15.44
C PHE A 315 23.12 15.87 -15.01
N LEU A 316 23.27 16.35 -13.77
CA LEU A 316 22.49 17.46 -13.24
C LEU A 316 23.07 18.84 -13.61
N GLY A 317 24.27 18.91 -14.18
CA GLY A 317 24.97 20.17 -14.46
C GLY A 317 25.37 20.91 -13.19
N LYS A 318 25.81 20.16 -12.17
CA LYS A 318 26.21 20.66 -10.85
C LYS A 318 27.68 20.39 -10.61
N GLU A 319 28.31 21.22 -9.79
CA GLU A 319 29.65 20.94 -9.27
C GLU A 319 29.59 19.78 -8.27
N ILE A 320 30.68 19.01 -8.18
CA ILE A 320 30.81 17.95 -7.18
C ILE A 320 31.07 18.63 -5.82
N PRO A 321 30.21 18.42 -4.81
CA PRO A 321 30.43 18.98 -3.48
C PRO A 321 31.71 18.44 -2.82
N ASP A 322 32.38 19.27 -2.02
CA ASP A 322 33.53 18.85 -1.20
C ASP A 322 33.09 18.07 0.04
N MET A 323 32.48 16.90 -0.18
CA MET A 323 32.06 15.96 0.86
C MET A 323 31.90 14.55 0.28
N SER A 324 32.03 13.53 1.14
CA SER A 324 31.69 12.16 0.75
C SER A 324 30.23 12.04 0.34
N PHE A 325 29.93 11.14 -0.60
CA PHE A 325 28.53 10.86 -0.97
C PHE A 325 27.75 10.37 0.26
N PRO A 326 26.49 10.82 0.48
CA PRO A 326 25.73 10.44 1.65
C PRO A 326 25.56 8.92 1.76
N HIS A 327 25.72 8.37 2.97
CA HIS A 327 25.45 6.97 3.29
C HIS A 327 24.42 6.87 4.41
N ALA A 328 23.16 7.13 4.04
CA ALA A 328 22.08 7.40 4.99
C ALA A 328 21.74 6.22 5.94
N ASN A 329 22.07 4.97 5.59
CA ASN A 329 21.88 3.83 6.48
C ASN A 329 22.86 3.79 7.67
N ALA A 330 23.86 4.67 7.73
CA ALA A 330 24.79 4.78 8.85
C ALA A 330 24.28 5.77 9.91
N ALA A 331 23.25 5.36 10.67
CA ALA A 331 22.84 5.82 12.00
C ALA A 331 22.71 7.33 12.36
N ALA A 332 23.08 8.29 11.50
CA ALA A 332 23.18 9.72 11.84
C ALA A 332 22.34 10.64 10.93
N GLY A 333 21.65 10.09 9.92
CA GLY A 333 20.69 10.84 9.09
C GLY A 333 19.33 10.92 9.79
N GLY A 334 18.76 12.13 9.91
CA GLY A 334 17.57 12.43 10.72
C GLY A 334 16.31 11.59 10.45
N TRP A 335 16.25 10.76 9.40
CA TRP A 335 15.14 9.86 9.12
C TRP A 335 15.01 8.74 10.14
N LYS A 336 16.11 8.13 10.57
CA LYS A 336 16.05 7.06 11.59
C LYS A 336 15.49 7.57 12.91
N ALA A 337 15.87 8.79 13.31
CA ALA A 337 15.33 9.44 14.49
C ALA A 337 13.84 9.78 14.32
N ARG A 338 13.42 10.25 13.14
CA ARG A 338 12.00 10.50 12.82
C ARG A 338 11.17 9.22 12.84
N GLU A 339 11.67 8.15 12.22
CA GLU A 339 11.07 6.82 12.24
C GLU A 339 10.91 6.33 13.68
N GLU A 340 11.96 6.37 14.50
CA GLU A 340 11.92 5.94 15.89
C GLU A 340 10.94 6.77 16.72
N GLN A 341 10.90 8.08 16.50
CA GLN A 341 9.94 8.97 17.17
C GLN A 341 8.49 8.67 16.79
N CYS A 342 8.20 8.46 15.50
CA CYS A 342 6.87 8.10 15.02
C CYS A 342 6.45 6.72 15.54
N ASN A 343 7.33 5.72 15.44
CA ASN A 343 7.07 4.37 15.93
C ASN A 343 6.80 4.37 17.43
N LYS A 344 7.61 5.10 18.22
CA LYS A 344 7.37 5.27 19.66
C LYS A 344 6.00 5.90 19.94
N ARG A 345 5.65 6.97 19.24
CA ARG A 345 4.35 7.64 19.37
C ARG A 345 3.18 6.70 19.04
N TRP A 346 3.29 5.93 17.97
CA TRP A 346 2.28 4.95 17.57
C TRP A 346 2.11 3.85 18.61
N VAL A 347 3.21 3.32 19.13
CA VAL A 347 3.18 2.29 20.19
C VAL A 347 2.58 2.83 21.49
N GLU A 348 2.99 4.01 21.93
CA GLU A 348 2.44 4.65 23.13
C GLU A 348 0.93 4.90 23.01
N ARG A 349 0.47 5.44 21.87
CA ARG A 349 -0.95 5.67 21.62
C ARG A 349 -1.74 4.37 21.48
N ALA A 350 -1.20 3.38 20.77
CA ALA A 350 -1.81 2.06 20.64
C ALA A 350 -1.99 1.41 22.02
N PHE A 351 -1.00 1.52 22.90
CA PHE A 351 -1.07 1.03 24.26
C PHE A 351 -2.15 1.76 25.09
N ILE A 352 -2.18 3.10 25.03
CA ILE A 352 -3.21 3.91 25.73
C ILE A 352 -4.62 3.54 25.23
N ASN A 353 -4.80 3.41 23.91
CA ASN A 353 -6.08 3.06 23.31
C ASN A 353 -6.49 1.63 23.69
N LEU A 354 -5.54 0.68 23.77
CA LEU A 354 -5.81 -0.66 24.27
C LEU A 354 -6.28 -0.64 25.74
N LEU A 355 -5.60 0.11 26.62
CA LEU A 355 -6.03 0.27 28.01
C LEU A 355 -7.44 0.87 28.11
N PHE A 356 -7.73 1.87 27.29
CA PHE A 356 -9.06 2.47 27.22
C PHE A 356 -10.13 1.47 26.77
N LEU A 357 -9.85 0.67 25.74
CA LEU A 357 -10.76 -0.39 25.27
C LEU A 357 -11.02 -1.45 26.35
N ILE A 358 -9.97 -1.87 27.08
CA ILE A 358 -10.10 -2.81 28.19
C ILE A 358 -10.96 -2.20 29.31
N LEU A 359 -10.70 -0.94 29.68
CA LEU A 359 -11.46 -0.25 30.74
C LEU A 359 -12.93 -0.11 30.38
N VAL A 360 -13.23 0.36 29.16
CA VAL A 360 -14.61 0.54 28.68
C VAL A 360 -15.30 -0.81 28.53
N GLY A 361 -14.64 -1.81 27.96
CA GLY A 361 -15.18 -3.17 27.83
C GLY A 361 -15.46 -3.81 29.19
N GLY A 362 -14.54 -3.64 30.16
CA GLY A 362 -14.70 -4.08 31.53
C GLY A 362 -15.87 -3.39 32.23
N LEU A 363 -15.97 -2.06 32.12
CA LEU A 363 -17.08 -1.29 32.71
C LEU A 363 -18.43 -1.71 32.12
N ASN A 364 -18.54 -1.87 30.80
CA ASN A 364 -19.76 -2.36 30.16
C ASN A 364 -20.12 -3.76 30.64
N SER A 365 -19.14 -4.66 30.79
CA SER A 365 -19.36 -6.01 31.30
C SER A 365 -19.87 -5.99 32.74
N LEU A 366 -19.32 -5.12 33.59
CA LEU A 366 -19.78 -4.92 34.98
C LEU A 366 -21.20 -4.35 35.03
N VAL A 367 -21.54 -3.37 34.18
CA VAL A 367 -22.89 -2.81 34.10
C VAL A 367 -23.90 -3.86 33.64
N LEU A 368 -23.57 -4.66 32.62
CA LEU A 368 -24.42 -5.74 32.14
C LEU A 368 -24.61 -6.83 33.20
N PHE A 369 -23.55 -7.17 33.94
CA PHE A 369 -23.62 -8.12 35.05
C PHE A 369 -24.48 -7.59 36.20
N ALA A 370 -24.29 -6.34 36.62
CA ALA A 370 -25.07 -5.72 37.67
C ALA A 370 -26.55 -5.57 37.28
N TRP A 371 -26.83 -5.22 36.02
CA TRP A 371 -28.18 -5.22 35.47
C TRP A 371 -28.78 -6.63 35.52
N TRP A 372 -28.08 -7.64 35.00
CA TRP A 372 -28.56 -9.03 35.05
C TRP A 372 -28.86 -9.49 36.48
N TRP A 373 -27.95 -9.21 37.43
CA TRP A 373 -28.11 -9.52 38.85
C TRP A 373 -29.28 -8.78 39.52
N TRP A 374 -29.69 -7.62 39.01
CA TRP A 374 -30.84 -6.90 39.56
C TRP A 374 -32.18 -7.55 39.19
N TRP A 375 -32.22 -8.28 38.07
CA TRP A 375 -33.46 -8.88 37.52
C TRP A 375 -33.62 -10.37 37.84
N TRP A 376 -32.63 -10.99 38.51
CA TRP A 376 -32.60 -12.39 38.92
C TRP A 376 -32.20 -12.49 40.39
#